data_AF-A0A9N8H9S5-F1
#
_entry.id   AF-A0A9N8H9S5-F1
#
_cell.length_a   1.000
_cell.length_b   1.000
_cell.length_c   1.000
_cell.angle_alpha   90.00
_cell.angle_beta   90.00
_cell.angle_gamma   90.00
#
_symmetry.space_group_name_H-M   'P 1'
#
loop_
_entity.id
_entity.type
_entity.pdbx_description
1 polymer ?
#
loop_
_entity_poly.entity_id
_entity_poly.type
_entity_poly.pdbx_seq_one_letter_code
_entity_poly.pdbx_strand_id
1 'polypeptide(L)'
;MVIVDSRRALLSVAANSIGGTFLLSNEQLESNPEDLSRMICNYTPKAFRLAVATAGCFLYRGENIPDRVTLLDPEPDLLVPGTYDDPAAPEYFRCLETRLKRSKTRALPSTGHIATSDEAEASQWGEAVSVWPLGDTLSYVWPRQDIVFFPCTTKCPLDEIVIDRELIVALQQGHEVLFASAFDSGRKSSLPTSLAQGQTSAFLAVPRASNDELKEIVKEPQFTLG
;
A
#
# COMPACT_ATOMS: atom_id res chain seq x y z
N MET A 1 -25.34 -11.81 -16.87
CA MET A 1 -24.94 -10.68 -16.02
C MET A 1 -25.05 -11.16 -14.58
N VAL A 2 -23.96 -11.70 -14.04
CA VAL A 2 -23.95 -12.21 -12.66
C VAL A 2 -23.66 -11.02 -11.76
N ILE A 3 -24.69 -10.55 -11.07
CA ILE A 3 -24.54 -9.61 -9.96
C ILE A 3 -23.99 -10.46 -8.81
N VAL A 4 -22.69 -10.34 -8.53
CA VAL A 4 -22.09 -10.93 -7.33
C VAL A 4 -22.44 -9.99 -6.18
N ASP A 5 -23.62 -10.19 -5.62
CA ASP A 5 -24.19 -9.40 -4.55
C ASP A 5 -23.63 -9.85 -3.19
N SER A 6 -23.35 -8.86 -2.34
CA SER A 6 -23.13 -8.96 -0.88
C SER A 6 -21.82 -9.58 -0.36
N ARG A 7 -20.74 -8.79 -0.40
CA ARG A 7 -19.51 -8.93 0.42
C ARG A 7 -19.77 -8.64 1.91
N ARG A 8 -20.61 -9.45 2.56
CA ARG A 8 -20.75 -9.43 4.03
C ARG A 8 -20.81 -10.85 4.58
N ALA A 9 -19.68 -11.29 5.14
CA ALA A 9 -19.69 -12.24 6.25
C ALA A 9 -19.13 -11.50 7.48
N LEU A 10 -20.05 -10.93 8.26
CA LEU A 10 -19.77 -10.48 9.62
C LEU A 10 -19.56 -11.71 10.51
N LEU A 11 -18.34 -12.25 10.52
CA LEU A 11 -17.83 -13.05 11.64
C LEU A 11 -16.35 -12.71 11.79
N SER A 12 -16.09 -11.66 12.55
CA SER A 12 -14.78 -11.39 13.14
C SER A 12 -14.33 -12.61 13.94
N VAL A 13 -13.60 -13.50 13.29
CA VAL A 13 -12.58 -14.28 13.97
C VAL A 13 -11.35 -13.41 13.86
N ALA A 14 -10.94 -12.81 14.97
CA ALA A 14 -9.69 -12.09 15.06
C ALA A 14 -8.58 -12.98 14.49
N ALA A 15 -8.15 -12.72 13.26
CA ALA A 15 -6.80 -13.01 12.86
C ALA A 15 -5.97 -12.16 13.82
N ASN A 16 -5.56 -12.77 14.93
CA ASN A 16 -4.57 -12.22 15.85
C ASN A 16 -3.25 -12.17 15.08
N SER A 17 -3.16 -11.31 14.07
CA SER A 17 -1.90 -10.70 13.72
C SER A 17 -1.55 -9.85 14.93
N ILE A 18 -0.80 -10.45 15.85
CA ILE A 18 0.09 -9.74 16.76
C ILE A 18 1.22 -9.18 15.87
N GLY A 19 0.87 -8.47 14.80
CA GLY A 19 1.77 -7.59 14.08
C GLY A 19 1.86 -6.38 14.98
N GLY A 20 2.97 -6.26 15.70
CA GLY A 20 3.17 -5.12 16.57
C GLY A 20 3.05 -3.86 15.74
N THR A 21 2.01 -3.06 15.98
CA THR A 21 2.05 -1.65 15.62
C THR A 21 3.21 -1.07 16.42
N PHE A 22 4.41 -1.08 15.84
CA PHE A 22 5.50 -0.26 16.33
C PHE A 22 5.07 1.18 16.07
N LEU A 23 4.29 1.72 17.00
CA LEU A 23 4.15 3.14 17.19
C LEU A 23 5.55 3.59 17.61
N LEU A 24 6.39 3.89 16.60
CA LEU A 24 7.65 4.59 16.85
C LEU A 24 7.27 5.81 17.67
N SER A 25 7.80 5.84 18.89
CA SER A 25 7.43 6.78 19.92
C SER A 25 7.62 8.21 19.41
N ASN A 26 6.50 8.84 19.03
CA ASN A 26 6.19 10.26 19.08
C ASN A 26 7.40 11.20 19.30
N GLU A 27 8.29 11.32 18.32
CA GLU A 27 8.56 12.69 17.88
C GLU A 27 7.32 13.05 17.10
N GLN A 28 6.49 13.90 17.70
CA GLN A 28 5.27 14.39 17.08
C GLN A 28 5.66 14.84 15.67
N LEU A 29 5.19 14.11 14.66
CA LEU A 29 4.96 14.75 13.38
C LEU A 29 3.84 15.74 13.70
N GLU A 30 4.23 16.95 14.11
CA GLU A 30 3.29 18.02 14.30
C GLU A 30 2.54 18.13 12.99
N SER A 31 1.22 18.28 13.08
CA SER A 31 0.30 18.35 11.94
C SER A 31 0.45 19.67 11.19
N ASN A 32 1.68 20.10 10.94
CA ASN A 32 1.97 21.21 10.07
C ASN A 32 2.01 20.67 8.63
N PRO A 33 1.20 21.20 7.71
CA PRO A 33 1.23 20.84 6.29
C PRO A 33 2.62 20.86 5.65
N GLU A 34 3.48 21.78 6.09
CA GLU A 34 4.84 21.86 5.57
C GLU A 34 5.68 20.63 5.94
N ASP A 35 5.44 20.03 7.11
CA ASP A 35 6.15 18.84 7.57
C ASP A 35 5.66 17.59 6.84
N LEU A 36 4.34 17.47 6.62
CA LEU A 36 3.75 16.40 5.80
C LEU A 36 4.26 16.46 4.36
N SER A 37 4.23 17.63 3.72
CA SER A 37 4.75 17.82 2.36
C SER A 37 6.22 17.44 2.27
N ARG A 38 7.03 17.92 3.21
CA ARG A 38 8.47 17.62 3.27
C ARG A 38 8.73 16.13 3.44
N MET A 39 7.97 15.44 4.29
CA MET A 39 8.08 14.00 4.46
C MET A 39 7.78 13.24 3.17
N ILE A 40 6.65 13.55 2.53
CA ILE A 40 6.26 12.88 1.29
C ILE A 40 7.31 13.13 0.21
N CYS A 41 7.72 14.38 0.01
CA CYS A 41 8.66 14.74 -1.04
C CYS A 41 10.06 14.15 -0.83
N ASN A 42 10.53 14.06 0.42
CA ASN A 42 11.88 13.56 0.73
C ASN A 42 11.98 12.04 0.72
N TYR A 43 10.91 11.34 1.10
CA TYR A 43 10.99 9.91 1.39
C TYR A 43 10.10 9.02 0.54
N THR A 44 9.21 9.59 -0.27
CA THR A 44 8.42 8.81 -1.23
C THR A 44 9.04 8.87 -2.62
N PRO A 45 9.22 7.73 -3.32
CA PRO A 45 9.76 7.71 -4.67
C PRO A 45 9.04 8.65 -5.63
N LYS A 46 9.81 9.44 -6.39
CA LYS A 46 9.28 10.45 -7.32
C LYS A 46 8.26 9.88 -8.30
N ALA A 47 8.54 8.72 -8.88
CA ALA A 47 7.65 8.08 -9.85
C ALA A 47 6.26 7.76 -9.25
N PHE A 48 6.21 7.39 -7.96
CA PHE A 48 4.97 7.16 -7.24
C PHE A 48 4.22 8.47 -7.00
N ARG A 49 4.90 9.51 -6.51
CA ARG A 49 4.30 10.85 -6.32
C ARG A 49 3.65 11.36 -7.60
N LEU A 50 4.34 11.26 -8.72
CA LEU A 50 3.80 11.65 -10.03
C LEU A 50 2.56 10.84 -10.42
N ALA A 51 2.55 9.53 -10.11
CA ALA A 51 1.40 8.69 -10.40
C ALA A 51 0.17 9.11 -9.59
N VAL A 52 0.33 9.34 -8.29
CA VAL A 52 -0.72 9.83 -7.38
C VAL A 52 -1.18 11.22 -7.81
N ALA A 53 -0.27 12.16 -8.11
CA ALA A 53 -0.65 13.49 -8.60
C ALA A 53 -1.52 13.46 -9.87
N THR A 54 -1.30 12.47 -10.73
CA THR A 54 -2.00 12.34 -12.01
C THR A 54 -3.31 11.57 -11.88
N ALA A 55 -3.31 10.49 -11.10
CA ALA A 55 -4.40 9.52 -11.07
C ALA A 55 -5.34 9.69 -9.86
N GLY A 56 -4.91 10.38 -8.81
CA GLY A 56 -5.68 10.55 -7.57
C GLY A 56 -5.01 9.87 -6.38
N CYS A 57 -5.79 9.20 -5.54
CA CYS A 57 -5.30 8.63 -4.29
C CYS A 57 -4.66 7.24 -4.45
N PHE A 58 -3.90 6.85 -3.43
CA PHE A 58 -3.48 5.48 -3.20
C PHE A 58 -3.88 5.11 -1.77
N LEU A 59 -4.89 4.26 -1.65
CA LEU A 59 -5.62 4.00 -0.43
C LEU A 59 -5.29 2.61 0.12
N TYR A 60 -5.14 2.55 1.43
CA TYR A 60 -4.95 1.32 2.17
C TYR A 60 -6.09 1.12 3.17
N ARG A 61 -6.32 -0.14 3.54
CA ARG A 61 -7.22 -0.48 4.65
C ARG A 61 -6.74 0.18 5.93
N GLY A 62 -7.51 1.12 6.47
CA GLY A 62 -7.10 1.87 7.66
C GLY A 62 -7.49 1.22 8.97
N GLU A 63 -7.49 -0.12 9.05
CA GLU A 63 -7.81 -0.80 10.30
C GLU A 63 -6.85 -0.33 11.41
N ASN A 64 -7.42 0.19 12.50
CA ASN A 64 -6.68 0.66 13.68
C ASN A 64 -5.68 1.80 13.42
N ILE A 65 -5.83 2.55 12.34
CA ILE A 65 -4.99 3.73 12.08
C ILE A 65 -5.52 4.91 12.90
N PRO A 66 -4.66 5.60 13.67
CA PRO A 66 -5.07 6.79 14.42
C PRO A 66 -5.63 7.91 13.52
N ASP A 67 -6.42 8.82 14.10
CA ASP A 67 -6.91 10.04 13.44
C ASP A 67 -5.81 11.11 13.18
N ARG A 68 -4.56 10.67 13.00
CA ARG A 68 -3.40 11.51 12.74
C ARG A 68 -2.45 10.83 11.76
N VAL A 69 -1.64 11.64 11.07
CA VAL A 69 -0.54 11.16 10.24
C VAL A 69 0.34 10.22 11.05
N THR A 70 0.54 9.01 10.55
CA THR A 70 1.21 7.93 11.28
C THR A 70 2.17 7.19 10.36
N LEU A 71 3.38 6.95 10.85
CA LEU A 71 4.35 6.08 10.22
C LEU A 71 4.03 4.62 10.54
N LEU A 72 3.88 3.78 9.52
CA LEU A 72 3.52 2.38 9.65
C LEU A 72 4.57 1.48 9.01
N ASP A 73 4.84 0.34 9.65
CA ASP A 73 5.59 -0.80 9.12
C ASP A 73 4.88 -2.08 9.60
N PRO A 74 3.70 -2.41 9.06
CA PRO A 74 3.00 -3.61 9.43
C PRO A 74 3.65 -4.83 8.78
N GLU A 75 3.54 -5.99 9.42
CA GLU A 75 3.95 -7.24 8.77
C GLU A 75 3.05 -7.57 7.58
N PRO A 76 3.60 -8.07 6.45
CA PRO A 76 2.81 -8.57 5.34
C PRO A 76 1.92 -9.76 5.76
N ASP A 77 0.64 -9.71 5.42
CA ASP A 77 -0.37 -10.65 5.91
C ASP A 77 -1.09 -11.43 4.80
N LEU A 78 -0.73 -11.22 3.53
CA LEU A 78 -1.39 -11.85 2.38
C LEU A 78 -1.25 -13.38 2.35
N LEU A 79 -0.24 -13.92 3.05
CA LEU A 79 -0.02 -15.36 3.20
C LEU A 79 -0.62 -15.94 4.50
N VAL A 80 -1.15 -15.09 5.36
CA VAL A 80 -1.74 -15.47 6.65
C VAL A 80 -3.17 -15.98 6.41
N PRO A 81 -3.52 -17.19 6.86
CA PRO A 81 -4.91 -17.66 6.80
C PRO A 81 -5.84 -16.75 7.59
N GLY A 82 -6.98 -16.38 6.98
CA GLY A 82 -7.99 -15.50 7.59
C GLY A 82 -7.93 -14.05 7.12
N THR A 83 -6.84 -13.60 6.48
CA THR A 83 -6.74 -12.20 5.99
C THR A 83 -7.84 -11.78 5.02
N TYR A 84 -8.29 -12.71 4.17
CA TYR A 84 -9.37 -12.51 3.19
C TYR A 84 -10.65 -13.29 3.52
N ASP A 85 -10.72 -13.92 4.70
CA ASP A 85 -11.83 -14.81 5.10
C ASP A 85 -12.19 -15.92 4.10
N ASP A 86 -11.26 -16.26 3.19
CA ASP A 86 -11.41 -17.33 2.21
C ASP A 86 -10.24 -18.31 2.32
N PRO A 87 -10.49 -19.62 2.53
CA PRO A 87 -9.42 -20.62 2.65
C PRO A 87 -8.59 -20.80 1.37
N ALA A 88 -9.08 -20.37 0.20
CA ALA A 88 -8.36 -20.39 -1.06
C ALA A 88 -7.38 -19.22 -1.23
N ALA A 89 -7.55 -18.12 -0.49
CA ALA A 89 -6.71 -16.93 -0.64
C ALA A 89 -5.22 -17.21 -0.34
N PRO A 90 -4.85 -17.92 0.76
CA PRO A 90 -3.43 -18.24 1.00
C PRO A 90 -2.82 -19.11 -0.10
N GLU A 91 -3.59 -20.03 -0.70
CA GLU A 91 -3.11 -20.85 -1.83
C GLU A 91 -2.86 -19.98 -3.06
N TYR A 92 -3.78 -19.06 -3.36
CA TYR A 92 -3.63 -18.09 -4.43
C TYR A 92 -2.37 -17.23 -4.26
N PHE A 93 -2.20 -16.60 -3.09
CA PHE A 93 -1.04 -15.74 -2.83
C PHE A 93 0.29 -16.51 -2.79
N ARG A 94 0.31 -17.78 -2.34
CA ARG A 94 1.53 -18.62 -2.47
C ARG A 94 1.88 -18.91 -3.92
N CYS A 95 0.87 -19.09 -4.77
CA CYS A 95 1.13 -19.23 -6.19
C CYS A 95 1.68 -17.93 -6.79
N LEU A 96 1.04 -16.79 -6.52
CA LEU A 96 1.49 -15.46 -6.96
C LEU A 96 2.93 -15.17 -6.51
N GLU A 97 3.25 -15.43 -5.24
CA GLU A 97 4.59 -15.36 -4.64
C GLU A 97 5.63 -16.16 -5.46
N THR A 98 5.34 -17.42 -5.76
CA THR A 98 6.23 -18.31 -6.53
C THR A 98 6.49 -17.76 -7.93
N ARG A 99 5.49 -17.11 -8.54
CA ARG A 99 5.60 -16.52 -9.86
C ARG A 99 6.41 -15.24 -9.85
N LEU A 100 6.08 -14.30 -8.95
CA LEU A 100 6.74 -13.00 -8.86
C LEU A 100 8.22 -13.12 -8.48
N LYS A 101 8.59 -14.11 -7.67
CA LYS A 101 10.00 -14.45 -7.39
C LYS A 101 10.83 -14.69 -8.66
N ARG A 102 10.24 -15.25 -9.72
CA ARG A 102 10.94 -15.50 -10.99
C ARG A 102 11.23 -14.20 -11.74
N SER A 103 10.39 -13.19 -11.56
CA SER A 103 10.52 -11.86 -12.15
C SER A 103 11.47 -10.94 -11.39
N LYS A 104 11.98 -11.38 -10.22
CA LYS A 104 12.90 -10.63 -9.34
C LYS A 104 12.34 -9.29 -8.83
N THR A 105 11.02 -9.10 -8.84
CA THR A 105 10.41 -7.95 -8.18
C THR A 105 10.46 -8.12 -6.66
N ARG A 106 10.45 -7.00 -5.91
CA ARG A 106 10.33 -6.99 -4.45
C ARG A 106 8.89 -6.92 -3.97
N ALA A 107 7.94 -6.60 -4.83
CA ALA A 107 6.53 -6.63 -4.50
C ALA A 107 6.04 -8.08 -4.52
N LEU A 108 6.17 -8.76 -3.38
CA LEU A 108 5.75 -10.14 -3.18
C LEU A 108 4.69 -10.18 -2.08
N PRO A 109 3.78 -11.17 -2.09
CA PRO A 109 2.85 -11.39 -0.99
C PRO A 109 3.51 -11.49 0.39
N SER A 110 4.75 -11.99 0.47
CA SER A 110 5.51 -12.10 1.71
C SER A 110 6.26 -10.83 2.15
N THR A 111 6.31 -9.79 1.32
CA THR A 111 7.15 -8.59 1.56
C THR A 111 6.42 -7.27 1.31
N GLY A 112 5.16 -7.32 0.89
CA GLY A 112 4.43 -6.15 0.46
C GLY A 112 2.99 -6.12 0.96
N HIS A 113 2.32 -5.04 0.60
CA HIS A 113 0.93 -4.77 0.96
C HIS A 113 0.12 -4.46 -0.29
N ILE A 114 -1.20 -4.71 -0.21
CA ILE A 114 -2.13 -4.31 -1.27
C ILE A 114 -2.79 -2.99 -0.89
N ALA A 115 -2.81 -2.07 -1.86
CA ALA A 115 -3.55 -0.82 -1.82
C ALA A 115 -4.29 -0.63 -3.14
N THR A 116 -5.27 0.26 -3.18
CA THR A 116 -6.08 0.57 -4.37
C THR A 116 -6.42 2.05 -4.40
N SER A 117 -6.83 2.59 -5.54
CA SER A 117 -7.43 3.93 -5.62
C SER A 117 -8.95 3.91 -5.41
N ASP A 118 -9.57 2.73 -5.35
CA ASP A 118 -11.00 2.59 -5.07
C ASP A 118 -11.28 2.68 -3.56
N GLU A 119 -11.99 3.74 -3.14
CA GLU A 119 -12.32 3.98 -1.74
C GLU A 119 -13.26 2.90 -1.17
N ALA A 120 -14.20 2.38 -1.96
CA ALA A 120 -15.13 1.37 -1.49
C ALA A 120 -14.43 0.02 -1.28
N GLU A 121 -13.45 -0.30 -2.12
CA GLU A 121 -12.59 -1.47 -1.93
C GLU A 121 -11.69 -1.30 -0.70
N ALA A 122 -10.95 -0.20 -0.58
CA ALA A 122 -10.09 0.07 0.57
C ALA A 122 -10.85 0.10 1.91
N SER A 123 -12.13 0.52 1.88
CA SER A 123 -12.96 0.65 3.09
C SER A 123 -13.58 -0.65 3.59
N GLN A 124 -13.32 -1.80 2.94
CA GLN A 124 -13.89 -3.09 3.37
C GLN A 124 -13.40 -3.55 4.75
N TRP A 125 -12.24 -3.06 5.17
CA TRP A 125 -11.58 -3.47 6.42
C TRP A 125 -11.47 -2.34 7.46
N GLY A 126 -12.04 -1.16 7.19
CA GLY A 126 -11.93 0.00 8.07
C GLY A 126 -12.11 1.31 7.31
N GLU A 127 -11.80 2.44 7.94
CA GLU A 127 -11.77 3.71 7.23
C GLU A 127 -10.57 3.74 6.26
N ALA A 128 -10.81 3.99 4.97
CA ALA A 128 -9.71 4.10 4.01
C ALA A 128 -8.80 5.30 4.33
N VAL A 129 -7.48 5.09 4.27
CA VAL A 129 -6.48 6.15 4.46
C VAL A 129 -5.59 6.27 3.23
N SER A 130 -5.01 7.46 3.01
CA SER A 130 -3.99 7.61 1.98
C SER A 130 -2.66 7.04 2.49
N VAL A 131 -1.99 6.24 1.67
CA VAL A 131 -0.66 5.70 1.99
C VAL A 131 0.42 6.16 1.03
N TRP A 132 1.60 6.40 1.59
CA TRP A 132 2.76 6.91 0.89
C TRP A 132 3.94 5.98 1.18
N PRO A 133 4.31 5.07 0.25
CA PRO A 133 5.41 4.15 0.44
C PRO A 133 6.71 4.92 0.67
N LEU A 134 7.39 4.64 1.78
CA LEU A 134 8.64 5.30 2.13
C LEU A 134 9.81 4.42 1.71
N GLY A 135 10.81 5.01 1.08
CA GLY A 135 11.97 4.27 0.57
C GLY A 135 12.69 5.02 -0.55
N ASP A 136 13.93 4.59 -0.81
CA ASP A 136 14.64 4.99 -2.04
C ASP A 136 14.05 4.29 -3.27
N THR A 137 13.43 3.13 -3.06
CA THR A 137 12.91 2.29 -4.13
C THR A 137 11.53 1.78 -3.83
N LEU A 138 10.71 1.67 -4.88
CA LEU A 138 9.38 1.07 -4.86
C LEU A 138 9.35 -0.02 -5.94
N SER A 139 8.91 -1.20 -5.55
CA SER A 139 8.43 -2.22 -6.49
C SER A 139 6.92 -2.33 -6.36
N TYR A 140 6.23 -2.58 -7.45
CA TYR A 140 4.79 -2.77 -7.47
C TYR A 140 4.34 -3.68 -8.60
N VAL A 141 3.24 -4.37 -8.36
CA VAL A 141 2.59 -5.24 -9.33
C VAL A 141 1.08 -5.06 -9.26
N TRP A 142 0.40 -5.24 -10.38
CA TRP A 142 -1.06 -5.13 -10.47
C TRP A 142 -1.62 -6.04 -11.58
N PRO A 143 -2.86 -6.54 -11.44
CA PRO A 143 -3.53 -7.35 -12.46
C PRO A 143 -3.93 -6.52 -13.68
N ARG A 144 -3.64 -7.00 -14.88
CA ARG A 144 -3.89 -6.30 -16.16
C ARG A 144 -5.37 -6.31 -16.54
N GLN A 145 -6.08 -7.39 -16.21
CA GLN A 145 -7.45 -7.66 -16.65
C GLN A 145 -8.46 -7.49 -15.52
N ASP A 146 -8.22 -8.15 -14.40
CA ASP A 146 -9.04 -8.02 -13.18
C ASP A 146 -8.67 -6.74 -12.43
N ILE A 147 -9.60 -6.18 -11.65
CA ILE A 147 -9.35 -4.99 -10.78
C ILE A 147 -8.82 -5.36 -9.39
N VAL A 148 -8.92 -6.61 -8.98
CA VAL A 148 -8.46 -7.12 -7.67
C VAL A 148 -7.57 -8.34 -7.87
N PHE A 149 -6.66 -8.59 -6.93
CA PHE A 149 -5.87 -9.82 -6.90
C PHE A 149 -6.73 -11.03 -6.51
N PHE A 150 -7.63 -10.85 -5.55
CA PHE A 150 -8.46 -11.94 -5.04
C PHE A 150 -9.83 -11.41 -4.56
N PRO A 151 -10.94 -12.12 -4.85
CA PRO A 151 -11.03 -13.30 -5.72
C PRO A 151 -10.84 -12.91 -7.19
N CYS A 152 -10.15 -13.74 -7.96
CA CYS A 152 -9.98 -13.56 -9.41
C CYS A 152 -10.53 -14.75 -10.18
N THR A 153 -10.78 -14.55 -11.48
CA THR A 153 -11.40 -15.56 -12.35
C THR A 153 -10.47 -16.74 -12.62
N THR A 154 -9.15 -16.49 -12.58
CA THR A 154 -8.13 -17.47 -12.93
C THR A 154 -7.37 -17.90 -11.69
N LYS A 155 -7.17 -19.21 -11.51
CA LYS A 155 -6.27 -19.69 -10.45
C LYS A 155 -4.83 -19.33 -10.84
N CYS A 156 -4.33 -18.21 -10.33
CA CYS A 156 -2.95 -17.74 -10.47
C CYS A 156 -2.53 -17.35 -11.92
N PRO A 157 -3.11 -16.27 -12.50
CA PRO A 157 -2.78 -15.84 -13.85
C PRO A 157 -1.40 -15.16 -13.89
N LEU A 158 -0.52 -15.64 -14.77
CA LEU A 158 0.85 -15.13 -14.94
C LEU A 158 0.93 -14.06 -16.04
N ASP A 159 0.24 -14.31 -17.15
CA ASP A 159 0.31 -13.49 -18.37
C ASP A 159 -0.47 -12.17 -18.22
N GLU A 160 -1.08 -11.99 -17.06
CA GLU A 160 -1.98 -10.90 -16.74
C GLU A 160 -1.45 -10.04 -15.59
N ILE A 161 -0.18 -10.16 -15.21
CA ILE A 161 0.42 -9.28 -14.20
C ILE A 161 1.32 -8.23 -14.87
N VAL A 162 1.16 -6.98 -14.45
CA VAL A 162 2.02 -5.86 -14.82
C VAL A 162 2.99 -5.59 -13.68
N ILE A 163 4.29 -5.47 -13.99
CA ILE A 163 5.36 -5.31 -12.99
C ILE A 163 6.09 -4.00 -13.27
N ASP A 164 6.19 -3.14 -12.24
CA ASP A 164 6.98 -1.91 -12.21
C ASP A 164 6.76 -0.97 -13.40
N ARG A 165 5.55 -0.96 -13.96
CA ARG A 165 5.15 -0.07 -15.05
C ARG A 165 3.68 0.30 -14.98
N GLU A 166 3.34 1.40 -15.66
CA GLU A 166 1.96 1.82 -15.89
C GLU A 166 1.15 2.05 -14.59
N LEU A 167 1.80 2.44 -13.49
CA LEU A 167 1.11 2.70 -12.21
C LEU A 167 -0.05 3.69 -12.35
N ILE A 168 0.11 4.75 -13.15
CA ILE A 168 -0.96 5.72 -13.43
C ILE A 168 -2.21 5.01 -13.97
N VAL A 169 -2.05 4.03 -14.86
CA VAL A 169 -3.16 3.28 -15.44
C VAL A 169 -3.85 2.43 -14.38
N ALA A 170 -3.06 1.74 -13.54
CA ALA A 170 -3.59 0.95 -12.42
C ALA A 170 -4.48 1.81 -11.51
N LEU A 171 -3.97 2.98 -11.11
CA LEU A 171 -4.67 3.91 -10.22
C LEU A 171 -5.90 4.55 -10.90
N GLN A 172 -5.83 4.90 -12.18
CA GLN A 172 -7.00 5.48 -12.89
C GLN A 172 -8.16 4.49 -13.04
N GLN A 173 -7.86 3.20 -13.06
CA GLN A 173 -8.84 2.13 -13.27
C GLN A 173 -9.28 1.44 -11.99
N GLY A 174 -8.81 1.87 -10.81
CA GLY A 174 -9.22 1.28 -9.54
C GLY A 174 -8.59 -0.08 -9.24
N HIS A 175 -7.45 -0.40 -9.86
CA HIS A 175 -6.78 -1.68 -9.62
C HIS A 175 -6.18 -1.74 -8.22
N GLU A 176 -6.27 -2.91 -7.60
CA GLU A 176 -5.38 -3.28 -6.53
C GLU A 176 -3.93 -3.35 -7.02
N VAL A 177 -3.04 -2.81 -6.21
CA VAL A 177 -1.61 -2.77 -6.44
C VAL A 177 -0.94 -3.38 -5.22
N LEU A 178 -0.25 -4.51 -5.44
CA LEU A 178 0.67 -5.07 -4.47
C LEU A 178 1.98 -4.30 -4.59
N PHE A 179 2.38 -3.62 -3.52
CA PHE A 179 3.58 -2.79 -3.51
C PHE A 179 4.52 -3.19 -2.38
N ALA A 180 5.81 -2.93 -2.59
CA ALA A 180 6.81 -3.00 -1.55
C ALA A 180 7.87 -1.91 -1.71
N SER A 181 8.26 -1.27 -0.61
CA SER A 181 9.28 -0.21 -0.61
C SER A 181 10.49 -0.58 0.25
N ALA A 182 11.65 -0.05 -0.11
CA ALA A 182 12.88 -0.30 0.63
C ALA A 182 13.81 0.91 0.62
N PHE A 183 14.51 1.11 1.73
CA PHE A 183 15.63 2.04 1.86
C PHE A 183 16.92 1.40 1.35
N ASP A 184 17.73 2.18 0.64
CA ASP A 184 19.08 1.77 0.30
C ASP A 184 19.97 1.91 1.54
N SER A 185 20.52 0.80 2.02
CA SER A 185 21.40 0.78 3.20
C SER A 185 22.67 1.61 3.01
N GLY A 186 23.04 1.94 1.77
CA GLY A 186 24.17 2.82 1.45
C GLY A 186 23.86 4.32 1.55
N ARG A 187 22.59 4.72 1.59
CA ARG A 187 22.19 6.12 1.77
C ARG A 187 21.85 6.35 3.23
N LYS A 188 22.53 7.33 3.85
CA LYS A 188 22.10 7.90 5.13
C LYS A 188 20.80 8.68 4.89
N SER A 189 19.68 7.99 4.71
CA SER A 189 18.38 8.65 4.74
C SER A 189 18.08 9.00 6.20
N SER A 190 17.63 10.24 6.42
CA SER A 190 17.33 10.84 7.73
C SER A 190 16.02 10.36 8.35
N LEU A 191 15.54 9.17 7.99
CA LEU A 191 14.44 8.54 8.71
C LEU A 191 14.96 7.90 10.00
N PRO A 192 14.12 7.71 11.01
CA PRO A 192 14.51 7.07 12.26
C PRO A 192 15.27 5.77 11.98
N THR A 193 16.43 5.58 12.62
CA THR A 193 17.31 4.43 12.44
C THR A 193 16.59 3.08 12.58
N SER A 194 15.46 3.06 13.30
CA SER A 194 14.56 1.91 13.46
C SER A 194 13.92 1.44 12.15
N LEU A 195 13.61 2.33 11.20
CA LEU A 195 13.07 1.92 9.90
C LEU A 195 14.13 1.38 8.93
N ALA A 196 15.38 1.82 9.10
CA ALA A 196 16.46 1.52 8.17
C ALA A 196 17.02 0.08 8.32
N GLN A 197 16.65 -0.65 9.38
CA GLN A 197 17.19 -1.98 9.65
C GLN A 197 16.25 -3.11 9.19
N GLY A 198 16.29 -3.40 7.89
CA GLY A 198 15.75 -4.65 7.35
C GLY A 198 14.23 -4.72 7.19
N GLN A 199 13.53 -3.59 7.26
CA GLN A 199 12.09 -3.53 7.01
C GLN A 199 11.76 -3.77 5.54
N THR A 200 10.63 -4.43 5.30
CA THR A 200 10.23 -4.90 3.98
C THR A 200 9.27 -3.95 3.26
N SER A 201 8.51 -3.11 3.99
CA SER A 201 7.62 -2.06 3.43
C SER A 201 7.09 -1.09 4.49
N ALA A 202 7.81 0.02 4.72
CA ALA A 202 7.30 1.12 5.55
C ALA A 202 6.52 2.14 4.72
N PHE A 203 5.46 2.72 5.27
CA PHE A 203 4.67 3.77 4.61
C PHE A 203 4.12 4.80 5.60
N LEU A 204 3.91 6.02 5.12
CA LEU A 204 3.19 7.05 5.86
C LEU A 204 1.69 6.89 5.57
N ALA A 205 0.89 6.67 6.60
CA ALA A 205 -0.56 6.72 6.54
C ALA A 205 -1.05 8.12 6.91
N VAL A 206 -1.90 8.67 6.05
CA VAL A 206 -2.50 9.99 6.23
C VAL A 206 -4.01 9.80 6.33
N PRO A 207 -4.62 10.16 7.48
CA PRO A 207 -6.03 9.93 7.73
C PRO A 207 -6.89 10.80 6.81
N ARG A 208 -8.15 10.36 6.61
CA ARG A 208 -9.13 11.07 5.79
C ARG A 208 -9.31 12.53 6.18
N ALA A 209 -9.22 12.84 7.48
CA ALA A 209 -9.33 14.20 8.00
C ALA A 209 -8.29 15.18 7.41
N SER A 210 -7.15 14.67 6.91
CA SER A 210 -6.08 15.45 6.27
C SER A 210 -6.16 15.44 4.74
N ASN A 211 -7.24 14.95 4.13
CA ASN A 211 -7.35 14.84 2.66
C ASN A 211 -7.31 16.18 1.94
N ASP A 212 -7.91 17.24 2.51
CA ASP A 212 -7.90 18.55 1.85
C ASP A 212 -6.49 19.16 1.85
N GLU A 213 -5.73 18.94 2.92
CA GLU A 213 -4.31 19.30 3.00
C GLU A 213 -3.48 18.53 1.97
N LEU A 214 -3.67 17.21 1.86
CA LEU A 214 -3.02 16.39 0.84
C LEU A 214 -3.30 16.87 -0.59
N LYS A 215 -4.54 17.30 -0.88
CA LYS A 215 -4.89 17.85 -2.20
C LYS A 215 -4.11 19.12 -2.53
N GLU A 216 -3.80 19.95 -1.54
CA GLU A 216 -2.96 21.14 -1.75
C GLU A 216 -1.49 20.74 -1.92
N ILE A 217 -0.97 19.83 -1.10
CA ILE A 217 0.42 19.32 -1.18
C ILE A 217 0.72 18.75 -2.57
N VAL A 218 -0.19 17.96 -3.13
CA VAL A 218 -0.03 17.33 -4.45
C VAL A 218 0.09 18.35 -5.60
N LYS A 219 -0.41 19.57 -5.40
CA LYS A 219 -0.30 20.66 -6.39
C LYS A 219 1.03 21.40 -6.33
N GLU A 220 1.83 21.20 -5.27
CA GLU A 220 3.06 21.94 -5.07
C GLU A 220 4.12 21.59 -6.14
N PRO A 221 4.93 22.56 -6.61
CA PRO A 221 5.95 22.30 -7.63
C PRO A 221 6.97 21.23 -7.20
N GLN A 222 7.35 21.20 -5.93
CA GLN A 222 8.26 20.18 -5.38
C GLN A 222 7.71 18.75 -5.47
N PHE A 223 6.39 18.63 -5.50
CA PHE A 223 5.72 17.35 -5.62
C PHE A 223 5.85 16.75 -7.02
N THR A 224 5.98 17.59 -8.06
CA THR A 224 6.01 17.17 -9.47
C THR A 224 7.37 17.37 -10.16
N LEU A 225 8.15 18.36 -9.75
CA LEU A 225 9.39 18.77 -10.44
C LEU A 225 10.67 18.26 -9.78
N GLY A 226 10.67 18.05 -8.46
CA GLY A 226 11.83 17.61 -7.66
C GLY A 226 12.29 16.21 -8.00
#